data_AF-A0A970H1D1-F1
#
_entry.id   AF-A0A970H1D1-F1
#
_cell.length_a   1.000
_cell.length_b   1.000
_cell.length_c   1.000
_cell.angle_alpha   90.00
_cell.angle_beta   90.00
_cell.angle_gamma   90.00
#
_symmetry.space_group_name_H-M   'P 1'
#
loop_
_entity.id
_entity.type
_entity.pdbx_description
1 polymer ?
#
loop_
_entity_poly.entity_id
_entity_poly.type
_entity_poly.pdbx_seq_one_letter_code
_entity_poly.pdbx_strand_id
1 'polypeptide(L)'
;MIAILSFTFILLFAIYSEACIPAVGYTIKQFLFITLPSLLPFYVISNMLIKSGFAEKIGKRFNFLMKPVFGVSGNGIFAVIIGMISGYPGGAKVIADMYEKKNISLHDAKVLSSFTNNTGPLFMIGVVGAGLLKKVEYGIFLFLVHIISSLIIGMIIGNIKRKDLACNIIDFKPATPPKISRTQFFRILSESITNATYTMLP
;
A
#
# COMPACT_ATOMS: atom_id res chain seq x y z
N MET A 1 27.45 16.89 -5.61
CA MET A 1 27.23 15.50 -6.06
C MET A 1 25.81 15.29 -6.59
N ILE A 2 24.75 15.48 -5.79
CA ILE A 2 23.34 15.28 -6.23
C ILE A 2 22.99 16.17 -7.44
N ALA A 3 23.31 17.47 -7.41
CA ALA A 3 22.99 18.38 -8.51
C ALA A 3 23.67 18.00 -9.84
N ILE A 4 24.93 17.54 -9.78
CA ILE A 4 25.68 17.09 -10.95
C ILE A 4 25.05 15.82 -11.52
N LEU A 5 24.72 14.84 -10.65
CA LEU A 5 24.04 13.61 -11.05
C LEU A 5 22.68 13.91 -11.72
N SER A 6 21.87 14.79 -11.11
CA SER A 6 20.58 15.21 -11.68
C SER A 6 20.76 15.88 -13.04
N PHE A 7 21.74 16.76 -13.18
CA PHE A 7 22.03 17.44 -14.45
C PHE A 7 22.48 16.47 -15.54
N THR A 8 23.36 15.51 -15.20
CA THR A 8 23.78 14.45 -16.11
C THR A 8 22.60 13.57 -16.54
N PHE A 9 21.69 13.23 -15.62
CA PHE A 9 20.52 12.42 -15.93
C PHE A 9 19.53 13.14 -16.86
N ILE A 10 19.34 14.44 -16.64
CA ILE A 10 18.52 15.31 -17.53
C ILE A 10 19.14 15.37 -18.93
N LEU A 11 20.45 15.57 -19.04
CA LEU A 11 21.17 15.57 -20.32
C LEU A 11 21.07 14.24 -21.05
N LEU A 12 21.22 13.11 -20.34
CA LEU A 12 21.02 11.77 -20.90
C LEU A 12 19.59 11.59 -21.43
N PHE A 13 18.58 12.02 -20.67
CA PHE A 13 17.18 11.98 -21.12
C PHE A 13 16.93 12.83 -22.37
N ALA A 14 17.55 14.01 -22.45
CA ALA A 14 17.42 14.90 -23.59
C ALA A 14 18.07 14.31 -24.86
N ILE A 15 19.29 13.76 -24.72
CA ILE A 15 20.04 13.15 -25.84
C ILE A 15 19.36 11.87 -26.34
N TYR A 16 18.81 11.05 -25.44
CA TYR A 16 18.11 9.80 -25.79
C TYR A 16 16.59 9.96 -25.94
N SER A 17 16.09 11.19 -26.10
CA SER A 17 14.65 11.46 -26.14
C SER A 17 13.90 10.70 -27.23
N GLU A 18 14.53 10.43 -28.38
CA GLU A 18 13.93 9.63 -29.46
C GLU A 18 13.62 8.18 -29.04
N ALA A 19 14.42 7.60 -28.14
CA ALA A 19 14.14 6.27 -27.57
C ALA A 19 13.09 6.36 -26.44
N CYS A 20 13.01 7.49 -25.73
CA CYS A 20 12.09 7.69 -24.63
C CYS A 20 10.63 7.93 -25.09
N ILE A 21 10.41 8.69 -26.16
CA ILE A 21 9.07 9.05 -26.66
C ILE A 21 8.18 7.82 -26.92
N PRO A 22 8.61 6.79 -27.69
CA PRO A 22 7.78 5.61 -27.93
C PRO A 22 7.55 4.79 -26.65
N ALA A 23 8.54 4.72 -25.75
CA ALA A 23 8.42 4.04 -24.46
C ALA A 23 7.39 4.73 -23.55
N VAL A 24 7.39 6.06 -23.48
CA VAL A 24 6.41 6.85 -22.72
C VAL A 24 5.01 6.64 -23.30
N GLY A 25 4.84 6.73 -24.62
CA GLY A 25 3.56 6.51 -25.28
C GLY A 25 2.98 5.11 -25.01
N TYR A 26 3.82 4.08 -25.09
CA TYR A 26 3.44 2.70 -24.73
C TYR A 26 3.01 2.60 -23.26
N THR A 27 3.77 3.20 -22.35
CA THR A 27 3.50 3.13 -20.90
C THR A 27 2.20 3.87 -20.53
N ILE A 28 1.93 5.03 -21.14
CA ILE A 28 0.67 5.77 -20.94
C ILE A 28 -0.51 4.95 -21.43
N LYS A 29 -0.41 4.32 -22.61
CA LYS A 29 -1.46 3.46 -23.15
C LYS A 29 -1.73 2.28 -22.20
N GLN A 30 -0.67 1.64 -21.70
CA GLN A 30 -0.79 0.54 -20.75
C GLN A 30 -1.42 0.98 -19.42
N PHE A 31 -1.07 2.19 -18.95
CA PHE A 31 -1.68 2.75 -17.75
C PHE A 31 -3.19 2.97 -17.97
N LEU A 32 -3.58 3.68 -19.02
CA LEU A 32 -4.97 4.06 -19.28
C LEU A 32 -5.89 2.86 -19.54
N PHE A 33 -5.45 1.91 -20.37
CA PHE A 33 -6.34 0.85 -20.84
C PHE A 33 -6.29 -0.43 -20.01
N ILE A 34 -5.26 -0.61 -19.18
CA ILE A 34 -5.08 -1.85 -18.40
C ILE A 34 -4.99 -1.55 -16.91
N THR A 35 -4.12 -0.62 -16.51
CA THR A 35 -3.83 -0.39 -15.08
C THR A 35 -4.95 0.39 -14.39
N LEU A 36 -5.45 1.46 -15.01
CA LEU A 36 -6.51 2.30 -14.47
C LEU A 36 -7.84 1.54 -14.29
N PRO A 37 -8.39 0.81 -15.28
CA PRO A 37 -9.64 0.07 -15.08
C PRO A 37 -9.51 -1.10 -14.09
N SER A 38 -8.31 -1.67 -13.90
CA SER A 38 -8.10 -2.77 -12.94
C SER A 38 -7.91 -2.29 -11.50
N LEU A 39 -7.28 -1.14 -11.29
CA LEU A 39 -7.07 -0.58 -9.95
C LEU A 39 -8.36 -0.02 -9.31
N LEU A 40 -9.32 0.45 -10.12
CA LEU A 40 -10.53 1.12 -9.62
C LEU A 40 -11.39 0.17 -8.77
N PRO A 41 -11.80 -1.02 -9.26
CA PRO A 41 -12.58 -1.96 -8.46
C PRO A 41 -11.81 -2.41 -7.21
N PHE A 42 -10.48 -2.54 -7.29
CA PHE A 42 -9.65 -2.89 -6.14
C PHE A 42 -9.74 -1.85 -5.01
N TYR A 43 -9.62 -0.56 -5.33
CA TYR A 43 -9.73 0.49 -4.32
C TYR A 43 -11.15 0.64 -3.75
N VAL A 44 -12.17 0.50 -4.60
CA VAL A 44 -13.57 0.51 -4.15
C VAL A 44 -13.82 -0.60 -3.15
N ILE A 45 -13.44 -1.84 -3.48
CA ILE A 45 -13.62 -3.00 -2.61
C ILE A 45 -12.82 -2.84 -1.31
N SER A 46 -11.57 -2.37 -1.39
CA SER A 46 -10.73 -2.14 -0.21
C SER A 46 -11.36 -1.11 0.73
N ASN A 47 -11.87 0.01 0.22
CA ASN A 47 -12.52 1.03 1.05
C ASN A 47 -13.84 0.50 1.65
N MET A 48 -14.63 -0.27 0.88
CA MET A 48 -15.83 -0.94 1.38
C MET A 48 -15.51 -1.93 2.52
N LEU A 49 -14.45 -2.74 2.39
CA LEU A 49 -14.03 -3.66 3.44
C LEU A 49 -13.63 -2.92 4.72
N ILE A 50 -12.90 -1.82 4.61
CA ILE A 50 -12.58 -0.96 5.75
C ILE A 50 -13.86 -0.38 6.38
N LYS A 51 -14.79 0.17 5.57
CA LYS A 51 -16.06 0.74 6.08
C LYS A 51 -16.97 -0.32 6.70
N SER A 52 -16.87 -1.57 6.26
CA SER A 52 -17.71 -2.67 6.72
C SER A 52 -17.31 -3.25 8.08
N GLY A 53 -16.15 -2.85 8.63
CA GLY A 53 -15.63 -3.44 9.87
C GLY A 53 -14.80 -4.72 9.66
N PHE A 54 -14.54 -5.11 8.40
CA PHE A 54 -13.81 -6.34 8.09
C PHE A 54 -12.35 -6.27 8.56
N ALA A 55 -11.71 -5.11 8.39
CA ALA A 55 -10.33 -4.87 8.81
C ALA A 55 -10.16 -5.06 10.34
N GLU A 56 -11.17 -4.70 11.12
CA GLU A 56 -11.21 -4.86 12.58
C GLU A 56 -11.45 -6.32 12.97
N LYS A 57 -12.31 -7.03 12.21
CA LYS A 57 -12.58 -8.44 12.45
C LYS A 57 -11.34 -9.30 12.22
N ILE A 58 -10.63 -9.09 11.10
CA ILE A 58 -9.36 -9.76 10.83
C ILE A 58 -8.28 -9.28 11.81
N GLY A 59 -8.29 -7.99 12.15
CA GLY A 59 -7.34 -7.41 13.10
C GLY A 59 -7.40 -8.04 14.48
N LYS A 60 -8.59 -8.30 15.02
CA LYS A 60 -8.76 -9.04 16.28
C LYS A 60 -8.13 -10.43 16.23
N ARG A 61 -8.27 -11.14 15.11
CA ARG A 61 -7.71 -12.50 14.95
C ARG A 61 -6.18 -12.49 14.88
N PHE A 62 -5.58 -11.48 14.25
CA PHE A 62 -4.13 -11.38 14.06
C PHE A 62 -3.43 -10.45 15.06
N ASN A 63 -4.14 -9.95 16.07
CA ASN A 63 -3.57 -9.10 17.11
C ASN A 63 -2.44 -9.81 17.88
N PHE A 64 -2.51 -11.14 18.01
CA PHE A 64 -1.45 -11.95 18.62
C PHE A 64 -0.13 -11.91 17.84
N LEU A 65 -0.16 -11.61 16.53
CA LEU A 65 1.03 -11.54 15.69
C LEU A 65 1.49 -10.09 15.54
N MET A 66 0.58 -9.18 15.20
CA MET A 66 0.90 -7.78 14.92
C MET A 66 1.52 -7.06 16.10
N LYS A 67 0.98 -7.28 17.30
CA LYS A 67 1.42 -6.58 18.51
C LYS A 67 2.82 -6.99 18.97
N PRO A 68 3.17 -8.28 19.12
CA PRO A 68 4.53 -8.66 19.52
C PRO A 68 5.56 -8.45 18.41
N VAL A 69 5.22 -8.69 17.13
CA VAL A 69 6.18 -8.64 16.02
C VAL A 69 6.44 -7.23 15.54
N PHE A 70 5.39 -6.44 15.30
CA PHE A 70 5.50 -5.10 14.71
C PHE A 70 5.20 -3.98 15.70
N GLY A 71 4.68 -4.28 16.89
CA GLY A 71 4.36 -3.25 17.89
C GLY A 71 3.17 -2.38 17.52
N VAL A 72 2.32 -2.85 16.61
CA VAL A 72 1.14 -2.13 16.12
C VAL A 72 -0.14 -2.88 16.49
N SER A 73 -1.28 -2.18 16.43
CA SER A 73 -2.58 -2.81 16.63
C SER A 73 -2.86 -3.89 15.58
N GLY A 74 -3.63 -4.93 15.98
CA GLY A 74 -4.04 -6.01 15.10
C GLY A 74 -4.71 -5.54 13.81
N ASN A 75 -5.44 -4.42 13.84
CA ASN A 75 -6.09 -3.82 12.68
C ASN A 75 -5.12 -3.53 11.52
N GLY A 76 -3.84 -3.26 11.83
CA GLY A 76 -2.79 -3.05 10.84
C GLY A 76 -2.54 -4.23 9.90
N ILE A 77 -2.96 -5.46 10.25
CA ILE A 77 -2.78 -6.64 9.39
C ILE A 77 -3.43 -6.47 8.02
N PHE A 78 -4.57 -5.76 7.96
CA PHE A 78 -5.27 -5.54 6.71
C PHE A 78 -4.43 -4.69 5.75
N ALA A 79 -3.78 -3.63 6.27
CA ALA A 79 -2.85 -2.81 5.51
C ALA A 79 -1.61 -3.59 5.04
N VAL A 80 -1.11 -4.53 5.86
CA VAL A 80 0.03 -5.39 5.47
C VAL A 80 -0.35 -6.32 4.31
N ILE A 81 -1.48 -7.01 4.42
CA ILE A 81 -1.95 -7.93 3.37
C ILE A 81 -2.20 -7.17 2.06
N ILE A 82 -2.93 -6.06 2.13
CA ILE A 82 -3.19 -5.23 0.96
C ILE A 82 -1.88 -4.70 0.38
N GLY A 83 -0.97 -4.16 1.20
CA GLY A 83 0.33 -3.68 0.74
C GLY A 83 1.18 -4.74 0.04
N MET A 84 1.14 -6.00 0.50
CA MET A 84 1.83 -7.10 -0.18
C MET A 84 1.20 -7.47 -1.53
N ILE A 85 -0.13 -7.39 -1.65
CA ILE A 85 -0.86 -7.81 -2.86
C ILE A 85 -0.92 -6.68 -3.89
N SER A 86 -1.26 -5.45 -3.48
CA SER A 86 -1.41 -4.32 -4.37
C SER A 86 -0.10 -3.61 -4.66
N GLY A 87 0.85 -3.69 -3.73
CA GLY A 87 2.02 -2.83 -3.71
C GLY A 87 1.66 -1.35 -3.55
N TYR A 88 2.58 -0.47 -3.97
CA TYR A 88 2.36 0.97 -4.08
C TYR A 88 1.35 1.31 -5.19
N PRO A 89 0.39 2.24 -4.96
CA PRO A 89 0.15 3.02 -3.75
C PRO A 89 -0.86 2.39 -2.76
N GLY A 90 -1.37 1.19 -3.03
CA GLY A 90 -2.52 0.65 -2.29
C GLY A 90 -2.29 0.40 -0.81
N GLY A 91 -1.10 -0.05 -0.40
CA GLY A 91 -0.76 -0.17 1.02
C GLY A 91 -0.82 1.17 1.76
N ALA A 92 -0.26 2.22 1.16
CA ALA A 92 -0.27 3.57 1.73
C ALA A 92 -1.69 4.16 1.79
N LYS A 93 -2.50 3.95 0.74
CA LYS A 93 -3.89 4.42 0.72
C LYS A 93 -4.74 3.75 1.80
N VAL A 94 -4.62 2.43 1.97
CA VAL A 94 -5.35 1.71 3.02
C VAL A 94 -4.97 2.21 4.41
N ILE A 95 -3.69 2.50 4.66
CA ILE A 95 -3.25 3.08 5.93
C ILE A 95 -3.89 4.45 6.15
N ALA A 96 -3.87 5.32 5.14
CA ALA A 96 -4.50 6.64 5.22
C ALA A 96 -6.00 6.51 5.55
N ASP A 97 -6.73 5.66 4.82
CA ASP A 97 -8.16 5.42 5.03
C ASP A 97 -8.47 4.85 6.43
N MET A 98 -7.62 3.95 6.94
CA MET A 98 -7.77 3.37 8.28
C MET A 98 -7.45 4.39 9.38
N TYR A 99 -6.48 5.27 9.15
CA TYR A 99 -6.11 6.33 10.07
C TYR A 99 -7.19 7.41 10.15
N GLU A 100 -7.71 7.87 9.00
CA GLU A 100 -8.80 8.85 8.92
C GLU A 100 -10.07 8.35 9.63
N LYS A 101 -10.36 7.05 9.55
CA LYS A 101 -11.50 6.42 10.25
C LYS A 101 -11.23 6.10 11.72
N LYS A 102 -10.03 6.40 12.24
CA LYS A 102 -9.61 6.05 13.61
C LYS A 102 -9.66 4.55 13.89
N ASN A 103 -9.39 3.73 12.87
CA ASN A 103 -9.22 2.27 13.01
C ASN A 103 -7.82 1.91 13.52
N ILE A 104 -6.84 2.76 13.22
CA ILE A 104 -5.45 2.63 13.66
C ILE A 104 -4.94 3.96 14.23
N SER A 105 -3.95 3.90 15.12
CA SER A 105 -3.34 5.10 15.70
C SER A 105 -2.36 5.78 14.73
N LEU A 106 -1.94 7.01 15.03
CA LEU A 106 -0.87 7.67 14.27
C LEU A 106 0.45 6.90 14.35
N HIS A 107 0.71 6.26 15.49
CA HIS A 107 1.88 5.37 15.64
C HIS A 107 1.78 4.18 14.70
N ASP A 108 0.65 3.47 14.70
CA ASP A 108 0.41 2.34 13.80
C ASP A 108 0.61 2.76 12.36
N ALA A 109 0.02 3.89 11.94
CA ALA A 109 0.18 4.42 10.59
C ALA A 109 1.66 4.68 10.25
N LYS A 110 2.42 5.30 11.16
CA LYS A 110 3.86 5.58 10.99
C LYS A 110 4.72 4.32 10.92
N VAL A 111 4.36 3.25 11.62
CA VAL A 111 5.09 1.97 11.56
C VAL A 111 4.69 1.22 10.29
N LEU A 112 3.39 1.06 10.03
CA LEU A 112 2.88 0.35 8.85
C LEU A 112 3.40 0.97 7.56
N SER A 113 3.35 2.31 7.41
CA SER A 113 3.82 2.99 6.19
C SER A 113 5.30 2.75 5.87
N SER A 114 6.10 2.30 6.84
CA SER A 114 7.52 2.01 6.60
C SER A 114 7.78 0.70 5.85
N PHE A 115 6.81 -0.23 5.80
CA PHE A 115 7.04 -1.56 5.22
C PHE A 115 5.87 -2.14 4.43
N THR A 116 4.73 -1.45 4.32
CA THR A 116 3.59 -1.91 3.51
C THR A 116 3.55 -1.31 2.11
N ASN A 117 4.50 -0.45 1.75
CA ASN A 117 4.59 0.18 0.44
C ASN A 117 5.53 -0.60 -0.50
N ASN A 118 5.29 -1.90 -0.62
CA ASN A 118 6.14 -2.82 -1.37
C ASN A 118 5.83 -2.78 -2.87
N THR A 119 6.72 -3.35 -3.69
CA THR A 119 6.40 -3.60 -5.09
C THR A 119 5.43 -4.77 -5.21
N GLY A 120 4.33 -4.58 -5.94
CA GLY A 120 3.32 -5.63 -6.11
C GLY A 120 3.84 -6.85 -6.89
N PRO A 121 3.26 -8.04 -6.66
CA PRO A 121 3.67 -9.29 -7.29
C PRO A 121 3.55 -9.24 -8.81
N LEU A 122 2.54 -8.53 -9.35
CA LEU A 122 2.34 -8.42 -10.79
C LEU A 122 3.52 -7.70 -11.47
N PHE A 123 4.09 -6.68 -10.83
CA PHE A 123 5.26 -5.98 -11.36
C PHE A 123 6.52 -6.84 -11.24
N MET A 124 6.78 -7.42 -10.06
CA MET A 124 7.99 -8.23 -9.84
C MET A 124 7.99 -9.50 -10.69
N ILE A 125 6.87 -10.20 -10.79
CA ILE A 125 6.78 -11.46 -11.53
C ILE A 125 6.61 -11.19 -13.03
N GLY A 126 5.72 -10.28 -13.40
CA GLY A 126 5.39 -9.99 -14.79
C GLY A 126 6.45 -9.15 -15.50
N VAL A 127 6.71 -7.94 -15.00
CA VAL A 127 7.62 -7.00 -15.66
C VAL A 127 9.07 -7.43 -15.45
N VAL A 128 9.49 -7.63 -14.19
CA VAL A 128 10.89 -7.94 -13.89
C VAL A 128 11.22 -9.39 -14.25
N GLY A 129 10.46 -10.36 -13.75
CA GLY A 129 10.67 -11.79 -14.02
C GLY A 129 10.48 -12.15 -15.50
N ALA A 130 9.23 -12.11 -15.98
CA ALA A 130 8.92 -12.54 -17.35
C ALA A 130 9.42 -11.55 -18.41
N GLY A 131 9.32 -10.24 -18.17
CA GLY A 131 9.67 -9.20 -19.13
C GLY A 131 11.18 -9.02 -19.30
N LEU A 132 11.88 -8.65 -18.22
CA LEU A 132 13.30 -8.29 -18.23
C LEU A 132 14.22 -9.50 -18.12
N LEU A 133 13.97 -10.38 -17.15
CA LEU A 133 14.82 -11.55 -16.89
C LEU A 133 14.46 -12.77 -17.74
N LYS A 134 13.36 -12.68 -18.51
CA LYS A 134 12.82 -13.76 -19.34
C LYS A 134 12.54 -15.06 -18.57
N LYS A 135 12.42 -14.98 -17.24
CA LYS A 135 12.16 -16.12 -16.34
C LYS A 135 11.28 -15.69 -15.17
N VAL A 136 10.07 -16.25 -15.13
CA VAL A 136 9.06 -16.01 -14.08
C VAL A 136 9.59 -16.39 -12.69
N GLU A 137 10.35 -17.47 -12.61
CA GLU A 137 10.94 -17.99 -11.36
C GLU A 137 11.78 -16.94 -10.62
N TYR A 138 12.59 -16.17 -11.35
CA TYR A 138 13.39 -15.10 -10.75
C TYR A 138 12.53 -13.94 -10.24
N GLY A 139 11.42 -13.63 -10.92
CA GLY A 139 10.47 -12.64 -10.44
C GLY A 139 9.78 -13.06 -9.13
N ILE A 140 9.43 -14.35 -9.00
CA ILE A 140 8.88 -14.90 -7.75
C ILE A 140 9.93 -14.85 -6.64
N PHE A 141 11.16 -15.30 -6.91
CA PHE A 141 12.25 -15.27 -5.95
C PHE A 141 12.52 -13.83 -5.44
N LEU A 142 12.62 -12.87 -6.36
CA LEU A 142 12.82 -11.47 -6.03
C LEU A 142 11.66 -10.91 -5.20
N PHE A 143 10.41 -11.26 -5.53
CA PHE A 143 9.25 -10.85 -4.74
C PHE A 143 9.31 -11.40 -3.31
N LEU A 144 9.67 -12.67 -3.12
CA LEU A 144 9.80 -13.26 -1.78
C LEU A 144 10.87 -12.57 -0.95
N VAL A 145 12.06 -12.36 -1.51
CA VAL A 145 13.15 -11.64 -0.83
C VAL A 145 12.73 -10.22 -0.46
N HIS A 146 12.01 -9.53 -1.36
CA HIS A 146 11.52 -8.18 -1.13
C HIS A 146 10.50 -8.13 0.03
N ILE A 147 9.52 -9.04 0.04
CA ILE A 147 8.53 -9.12 1.12
C ILE A 147 9.19 -9.47 2.45
N ILE A 148 10.09 -10.43 2.49
CA ILE A 148 10.83 -10.79 3.72
C ILE A 148 11.62 -9.60 4.24
N SER A 149 12.34 -8.89 3.35
CA SER A 149 13.11 -7.70 3.71
C SER A 149 12.19 -6.60 4.29
N SER A 150 11.03 -6.37 3.68
CA SER A 150 10.05 -5.40 4.18
C SER A 150 9.55 -5.77 5.58
N LEU A 151 9.24 -7.05 5.84
CA LEU A 151 8.77 -7.49 7.15
C LEU A 151 9.85 -7.33 8.22
N ILE A 152 11.12 -7.62 7.90
CA ILE A 152 12.24 -7.38 8.80
C ILE A 152 12.36 -5.88 9.14
N ILE A 153 12.23 -5.00 8.14
CA ILE A 153 12.22 -3.55 8.37
C ILE A 153 11.07 -3.15 9.30
N GLY A 154 9.87 -3.69 9.05
CA GLY A 154 8.70 -3.48 9.91
C GLY A 154 8.94 -3.92 11.35
N MET A 155 9.59 -5.08 11.56
CA MET A 155 9.96 -5.57 12.89
C MET A 155 10.95 -4.64 13.61
N ILE A 156 11.99 -4.20 12.90
CA ILE A 156 13.01 -3.31 13.45
C ILE A 156 12.39 -1.96 13.83
N ILE A 157 11.68 -1.31 12.91
CA ILE A 157 11.05 0.00 13.13
C ILE A 157 9.96 -0.11 14.19
N GLY A 158 9.16 -1.17 14.14
CA GLY A 158 8.15 -1.48 15.14
C GLY A 158 8.73 -1.56 16.54
N ASN A 159 9.87 -2.22 16.72
CA ASN A 159 10.55 -2.34 18.00
C ASN A 159 11.19 -1.03 18.47
N ILE A 160 11.74 -0.22 17.56
CA ILE A 160 12.29 1.11 17.88
C ILE A 160 11.17 2.03 18.37
N LYS A 161 10.10 2.19 17.58
CA LYS A 161 9.00 3.11 17.91
C LYS A 161 8.14 2.63 19.07
N ARG A 162 8.18 1.34 19.43
CA ARG A 162 7.52 0.81 20.65
C ARG A 162 8.16 1.39 21.93
N LYS A 163 9.46 1.69 21.91
CA LYS A 163 10.15 2.36 23.03
C LYS A 163 9.73 3.82 23.16
N ASP A 164 9.53 4.52 22.04
CA ASP A 164 9.08 5.93 22.02
C ASP A 164 7.62 6.11 22.51
N LEU A 165 6.76 5.11 22.27
CA LEU A 165 5.37 5.08 22.71
C LEU A 165 5.20 4.98 24.23
N ALA A 166 6.15 4.37 24.94
CA ALA A 166 6.11 4.30 26.41
C ALA A 166 6.17 5.70 27.07
N CYS A 167 6.60 6.73 26.33
CA CYS A 167 6.64 8.12 26.78
C CYS A 167 5.41 8.96 26.39
N ASN A 168 4.49 8.47 25.55
CA ASN A 168 3.34 9.26 25.08
C ASN A 168 2.07 8.39 25.00
N ILE A 169 1.47 8.11 26.15
CA ILE A 169 0.13 7.53 26.22
C ILE A 169 -0.87 8.66 26.01
N ILE A 170 -1.40 8.79 24.80
CA ILE A 170 -2.59 9.63 24.53
C ILE A 170 -3.64 8.76 23.82
N ASP A 171 -4.67 8.38 24.58
CA ASP A 171 -6.09 8.25 24.23
C ASP A 171 -6.50 7.84 22.80
N PHE A 172 -5.90 6.79 22.24
CA PHE A 172 -6.46 6.16 21.04
C PHE A 172 -7.57 5.16 21.42
N LYS A 173 -8.84 5.57 21.27
CA LYS A 173 -9.99 4.67 21.34
C LYS A 173 -10.42 4.25 19.92
N PRO A 174 -10.29 2.97 19.54
CA PRO A 174 -10.70 2.52 18.21
C PRO A 174 -12.20 2.72 18.01
N ALA A 175 -12.59 3.21 16.83
CA ALA A 175 -13.99 3.39 16.46
C ALA A 175 -14.73 2.04 16.43
N THR A 176 -15.97 1.99 16.90
CA THR A 176 -16.82 0.80 16.78
C THR A 176 -17.42 0.71 15.38
N PRO A 177 -17.34 -0.46 14.72
CA PRO A 177 -17.83 -0.60 13.35
C PRO A 177 -19.35 -0.40 13.29
N PRO A 178 -19.86 0.43 12.35
CA PRO A 178 -21.29 0.67 12.21
C PRO A 178 -22.02 -0.60 11.73
N LYS A 179 -23.23 -0.87 12.24
CA LYS A 179 -24.13 -1.88 11.67
C LYS A 179 -24.60 -1.41 10.30
N ILE A 180 -24.45 -2.22 9.26
CA ILE A 180 -24.70 -1.83 7.86
C ILE A 180 -26.17 -2.11 7.47
N SER A 181 -26.94 -1.06 7.25
CA SER A 181 -28.28 -1.08 6.63
C SER A 181 -28.19 -0.86 5.10
N ARG A 182 -29.25 -1.22 4.34
CA ARG A 182 -29.31 -1.04 2.87
C ARG A 182 -29.02 0.40 2.42
N THR A 183 -29.55 1.40 3.11
CA THR A 183 -29.30 2.82 2.78
C THR A 183 -27.86 3.23 3.06
N GLN A 184 -27.22 2.63 4.07
CA GLN A 184 -25.80 2.85 4.36
C GLN A 184 -24.90 2.13 3.35
N PHE A 185 -25.32 1.00 2.79
CA PHE A 185 -24.56 0.30 1.74
C PHE A 185 -24.38 1.19 0.51
N PHE A 186 -25.44 1.79 -0.03
CA PHE A 186 -25.34 2.67 -1.20
C PHE A 186 -24.49 3.91 -0.92
N ARG A 187 -24.57 4.49 0.29
CA ARG A 187 -23.71 5.59 0.72
C ARG A 187 -22.23 5.17 0.82
N ILE A 188 -21.96 4.01 1.41
CA ILE A 188 -20.60 3.45 1.51
C ILE A 188 -20.03 3.19 0.12
N LEU A 189 -20.85 2.66 -0.80
CA LEU A 189 -20.47 2.40 -2.17
C LEU A 189 -20.13 3.71 -2.91
N SER A 190 -21.00 4.71 -2.86
CA SER A 190 -20.76 5.99 -3.55
C SER A 190 -19.51 6.70 -3.04
N GLU A 191 -19.34 6.81 -1.73
CA GLU A 191 -18.14 7.40 -1.13
C GLU A 191 -16.87 6.60 -1.47
N SER A 192 -16.97 5.27 -1.59
CA SER A 192 -15.82 4.43 -1.96
C SER A 192 -15.40 4.62 -3.42
N ILE A 193 -16.36 4.79 -4.32
CA ILE A 193 -16.11 5.14 -5.72
C ILE A 193 -15.40 6.49 -5.80
N THR A 194 -15.94 7.51 -5.15
CA THR A 194 -15.35 8.86 -5.13
C THR A 194 -13.93 8.85 -4.58
N ASN A 195 -13.69 8.18 -3.45
CA ASN A 195 -12.36 8.08 -2.85
C ASN A 195 -11.35 7.32 -3.72
N ALA A 196 -11.80 6.27 -4.41
CA ALA A 196 -10.97 5.55 -5.37
C ALA A 196 -10.57 6.47 -6.53
N THR A 197 -11.52 7.21 -7.10
CA THR A 197 -11.25 8.19 -8.17
C THR A 197 -10.21 9.23 -7.75
N TYR A 198 -10.33 9.82 -6.56
CA TYR A 198 -9.34 10.79 -6.04
C TYR A 198 -7.96 10.18 -5.79
N THR A 199 -7.86 8.87 -5.56
CA THR A 199 -6.56 8.20 -5.38
C THR A 199 -5.85 7.99 -6.71
N MET A 200 -6.61 7.88 -7.80
CA MET A 200 -6.10 7.53 -9.13
C MET A 200 -5.78 8.74 -10.00
N LEU A 201 -6.43 9.87 -9.72
CA LEU A 201 -6.27 11.14 -10.41
C LEU A 201 -5.71 12.15 -9.40
N PRO A 202 -4.37 12.15 -9.16
CA PRO A 202 -3.72 13.20 -8.39
C PRO A 202 -3.69 14.53 -9.12
#